data_AF-A0A931RU49-F1
#
_entry.id   AF-A0A931RU49-F1
#
_cell.length_a   1.000
_cell.length_b   1.000
_cell.length_c   1.000
_cell.angle_alpha   90.00
_cell.angle_beta   90.00
_cell.angle_gamma   90.00
#
_symmetry.space_group_name_H-M   'P 1'
#
loop_
_entity.id
_entity.type
_entity.pdbx_description
1 polymer ?
#
loop_
_entity_poly.entity_id
_entity_poly.type
_entity_poly.pdbx_seq_one_letter_code
_entity_poly.pdbx_strand_id
1 'polypeptide(L)'
;MEESSNAGKYVVMGLLLAGIFLGLIFLPLSPTKAQTGRGNTGTAKTKPMSFSDSISANTLCSAGLGCEAAQAQTNQSSGSLLSGIFGGGNGGPNFDPVISVVNVEGQSAVYRIIDGKKHSIPTTEIFYSYGFDTDIVQKISQKELDAYPLAKLFIVEGDTNEENPAIYYLTEGGMLRPILNDKVFYSYGNRKEDVITINQKEFNYYPRNQFIFVERPKLDRDIYQISGGIKRYLTPVAVKRMGLKEREIVPVNQFELDEYPEGEPVIF
;
A
#
# COMPACT_ATOMS: atom_id res chain seq x y z
N MET A 1 3.72 -39.70 -61.00
CA MET A 1 4.85 -39.10 -60.27
C MET A 1 4.22 -38.37 -59.09
N GLU A 2 3.77 -39.07 -58.06
CA GLU A 2 4.44 -39.88 -57.02
C GLU A 2 4.29 -39.16 -55.68
N GLU A 3 3.70 -39.90 -54.75
CA GLU A 3 3.50 -39.64 -53.32
C GLU A 3 4.82 -39.52 -52.53
N SER A 4 4.76 -38.84 -51.39
CA SER A 4 5.44 -39.23 -50.13
C SER A 4 5.07 -38.19 -49.06
N SER A 5 4.12 -38.45 -48.15
CA SER A 5 4.26 -39.24 -46.92
C SER A 5 5.44 -38.81 -46.04
N ASN A 6 5.15 -38.24 -44.87
CA ASN A 6 6.09 -38.28 -43.74
C ASN A 6 5.30 -38.44 -42.44
N ALA A 7 4.99 -39.70 -42.14
CA ALA A 7 4.48 -40.16 -40.88
C ALA A 7 5.62 -40.84 -40.10
N GLY A 8 5.69 -40.55 -38.79
CA GLY A 8 6.21 -41.50 -37.82
C GLY A 8 7.56 -41.16 -37.21
N LYS A 9 7.54 -40.65 -35.97
CA LYS A 9 8.40 -41.10 -34.87
C LYS A 9 7.67 -40.94 -33.53
N TYR A 10 6.80 -41.88 -33.21
CA TYR A 10 6.38 -42.19 -31.85
C TYR A 10 6.99 -43.56 -31.47
N VAL A 11 7.94 -43.54 -30.55
CA VAL A 11 8.52 -44.73 -29.89
C VAL A 11 8.40 -44.40 -28.39
N VAL A 12 7.36 -44.86 -27.71
CA VAL A 12 7.29 -46.14 -26.98
C VAL A 12 8.54 -46.40 -26.13
N MET A 13 8.51 -45.94 -24.89
CA MET A 13 9.18 -46.63 -23.79
C MET A 13 8.25 -46.64 -22.58
N GLY A 14 7.77 -47.82 -22.24
CA GLY A 14 6.92 -48.07 -21.07
C GLY A 14 7.63 -48.89 -20.01
N LEU A 15 7.02 -48.86 -18.82
CA LEU A 15 7.20 -49.72 -17.63
C LEU A 15 8.56 -49.57 -16.93
N LEU A 16 8.68 -49.58 -15.60
CA LEU A 16 8.01 -50.40 -14.60
C LEU A 16 8.44 -49.84 -13.23
N LEU A 17 7.55 -49.69 -12.25
CA LEU A 17 7.77 -50.09 -10.85
C LEU A 17 6.58 -49.70 -9.96
N ALA A 18 5.88 -50.74 -9.50
CA ALA A 18 4.92 -50.71 -8.42
C ALA A 18 5.61 -51.03 -7.09
N GLY A 19 5.06 -50.52 -5.98
CA GLY A 19 5.41 -50.87 -4.61
C GLY A 19 4.87 -49.83 -3.62
N ILE A 20 3.59 -49.92 -3.23
CA ILE A 20 3.14 -50.43 -1.92
C ILE A 20 3.89 -49.79 -0.73
N PHE A 21 3.24 -48.88 -0.01
CA PHE A 21 3.30 -48.90 1.46
C PHE A 21 1.98 -48.42 2.08
N LEU A 22 1.36 -49.40 2.74
CA LEU A 22 0.21 -49.32 3.63
C LEU A 22 0.71 -48.77 4.98
N GLY A 23 0.03 -47.75 5.52
CA GLY A 23 0.44 -47.11 6.79
C GLY A 23 -0.71 -46.40 7.49
N LEU A 24 -1.75 -47.17 7.82
CA LEU A 24 -2.82 -46.80 8.75
C LEU A 24 -2.23 -46.72 10.16
N ILE A 25 -2.11 -45.51 10.73
CA ILE A 25 -1.90 -45.32 12.17
C ILE A 25 -3.08 -44.54 12.73
N PHE A 26 -3.91 -45.29 13.47
CA PHE A 26 -4.91 -44.84 14.41
C PHE A 26 -4.26 -44.34 15.71
N LEU A 27 -4.96 -43.45 16.42
CA LEU A 27 -4.99 -43.16 17.89
C LEU A 27 -4.91 -41.65 18.20
N PRO A 28 -5.40 -41.17 19.36
CA PRO A 28 -6.81 -41.08 19.73
C PRO A 28 -7.23 -39.66 20.17
N LEU A 29 -8.52 -39.36 20.04
CA LEU A 29 -9.20 -38.24 20.70
C LEU A 29 -9.13 -38.36 22.23
N SER A 30 -8.73 -37.28 22.90
CA SER A 30 -8.95 -37.08 24.34
C SER A 30 -9.81 -35.83 24.55
N PRO A 31 -10.96 -35.93 25.24
CA PRO A 31 -11.75 -34.76 25.66
C PRO A 31 -11.41 -34.42 27.11
N THR A 32 -11.08 -33.17 27.44
CA THR A 32 -11.15 -32.77 28.87
C THR A 32 -11.34 -31.27 29.11
N LYS A 33 -12.46 -31.00 29.80
CA LYS A 33 -12.76 -29.93 30.76
C LYS A 33 -13.01 -28.50 30.28
N ALA A 34 -14.31 -28.20 30.21
CA ALA A 34 -14.89 -26.96 30.70
C ALA A 34 -14.38 -26.63 32.12
N GLN A 35 -14.06 -25.36 32.35
CA GLN A 35 -14.11 -24.74 33.67
C GLN A 35 -15.06 -23.54 33.63
N THR A 36 -16.13 -23.70 34.40
CA THR A 36 -17.07 -22.67 34.81
C THR A 36 -16.46 -21.89 35.96
N GLY A 37 -16.50 -20.56 35.89
CA GLY A 37 -16.11 -19.66 36.98
C GLY A 37 -16.91 -18.37 36.96
N ARG A 38 -17.99 -18.34 37.74
CA ARG A 38 -18.58 -17.13 38.39
C ARG A 38 -17.45 -16.21 38.89
N GLY A 39 -17.50 -14.89 38.90
CA GLY A 39 -18.53 -13.87 38.73
C GLY A 39 -18.13 -12.69 39.63
N ASN A 40 -18.36 -11.42 39.26
CA ASN A 40 -18.75 -10.42 40.26
C ASN A 40 -19.37 -9.15 39.65
N THR A 41 -20.36 -8.67 40.39
CA THR A 41 -21.18 -7.47 40.25
C THR A 41 -20.40 -6.18 40.51
N GLY A 42 -20.81 -5.08 39.89
CA GLY A 42 -20.33 -3.74 40.26
C GLY A 42 -20.89 -2.61 39.38
N THR A 43 -22.14 -2.24 39.62
CA THR A 43 -22.75 -0.98 39.13
C THR A 43 -22.05 0.24 39.73
N ALA A 44 -21.60 1.18 38.90
CA ALA A 44 -21.47 2.58 39.30
C ALA A 44 -21.72 3.50 38.09
N LYS A 45 -22.81 4.25 38.20
CA LYS A 45 -23.33 5.25 37.28
C LYS A 45 -22.73 6.60 37.69
N THR A 46 -21.85 7.18 36.88
CA THR A 46 -21.39 8.57 37.07
C THR A 46 -21.52 9.37 35.78
N LYS A 47 -22.26 10.47 35.92
CA LYS A 47 -22.64 11.49 34.94
C LYS A 47 -21.40 12.23 34.38
N PRO A 48 -21.38 12.64 33.10
CA PRO A 48 -20.28 13.41 32.53
C PRO A 48 -20.28 14.85 33.05
N MET A 49 -19.10 15.36 33.42
CA MET A 49 -18.86 16.78 33.71
C MET A 49 -18.59 17.56 32.43
N SER A 50 -19.07 18.81 32.43
CA SER A 50 -19.03 19.79 31.34
C SER A 50 -17.65 20.41 31.13
N PHE A 51 -17.36 20.80 29.89
CA PHE A 51 -16.05 21.20 29.36
C PHE A 51 -15.76 22.73 29.39
N SER A 52 -16.43 23.52 30.22
CA SER A 52 -16.43 24.99 30.09
C SER A 52 -15.46 25.78 30.99
N ASP A 53 -14.76 25.19 31.95
CA ASP A 53 -14.20 25.98 33.07
C ASP A 53 -12.65 25.97 33.20
N SER A 54 -11.87 25.86 32.13
CA SER A 54 -10.39 25.91 32.26
C SER A 54 -9.62 26.70 31.19
N ILE A 55 -10.14 27.86 30.78
CA ILE A 55 -9.33 28.84 30.03
C ILE A 55 -9.43 30.21 30.69
N SER A 56 -8.63 30.42 31.74
CA SER A 56 -8.24 31.75 32.20
C SER A 56 -7.02 31.66 33.12
N ALA A 57 -5.82 31.78 32.53
CA ALA A 57 -4.67 32.50 33.07
C ALA A 57 -3.38 31.96 32.44
N ASN A 58 -2.75 32.77 31.59
CA ASN A 58 -1.36 33.22 31.76
C ASN A 58 -0.87 33.85 30.45
N THR A 59 -1.34 35.07 30.23
CA THR A 59 -0.68 36.08 29.40
C THR A 59 0.07 37.00 30.35
N LEU A 60 1.31 37.36 30.01
CA LEU A 60 2.21 38.35 30.63
C LEU A 60 3.26 37.78 31.59
N CYS A 61 4.49 37.67 31.11
CA CYS A 61 5.68 38.32 31.68
C CYS A 61 6.97 37.79 31.04
N SER A 62 7.52 38.53 30.08
CA SER A 62 8.91 38.34 29.62
C SER A 62 9.49 39.67 29.15
N ALA A 63 9.85 40.53 30.10
CA ALA A 63 10.80 41.63 29.93
C ALA A 63 11.57 41.76 31.25
N GLY A 64 12.75 41.15 31.29
CA GLY A 64 13.54 40.97 32.50
C GLY A 64 14.21 42.26 32.98
N LEU A 65 13.81 42.71 34.16
CA LEU A 65 14.58 43.49 35.13
C LEU A 65 14.11 43.03 36.52
N GLY A 66 15.07 42.82 37.44
CA GLY A 66 14.99 41.85 38.55
C GLY A 66 13.90 42.03 39.60
N CYS A 67 13.57 40.91 40.25
CA CYS A 67 12.90 40.85 41.55
C CYS A 67 13.49 39.71 42.39
N GLU A 68 13.75 40.05 43.65
CA GLU A 68 14.29 39.25 44.74
C GLU A 68 13.30 38.21 45.29
N ALA A 69 13.86 37.31 46.09
CA ALA A 69 13.27 36.07 46.60
C ALA A 69 11.92 36.19 47.32
N ALA A 70 11.02 35.24 47.02
CA ALA A 70 10.05 34.71 47.97
C ALA A 70 9.64 33.29 47.56
N GLN A 71 9.73 32.36 48.51
CA GLN A 71 9.33 30.96 48.37
C GLN A 71 7.80 30.84 48.23
N ALA A 72 7.35 30.22 47.16
CA ALA A 72 6.08 29.50 47.10
C ALA A 72 6.16 28.45 45.99
N GLN A 73 5.85 27.19 46.35
CA GLN A 73 5.80 26.07 45.43
C GLN A 73 4.70 26.26 44.39
N THR A 74 5.08 26.56 43.15
CA THR A 74 4.28 26.30 41.95
C THR A 74 5.21 25.99 40.77
N ASN A 75 4.79 25.03 39.95
CA ASN A 75 5.49 24.51 38.78
C ASN A 75 5.95 25.62 37.80
N GLN A 76 7.18 25.49 37.29
CA GLN A 76 7.52 25.58 35.86
C GLN A 76 9.03 25.44 35.65
N SER A 77 9.47 24.28 35.17
CA SER A 77 10.75 24.17 34.46
C SER A 77 10.52 23.50 33.11
N SER A 78 10.45 24.34 32.09
CA SER A 78 10.98 24.08 30.75
C SER A 78 10.48 22.80 30.06
N GLY A 79 9.19 22.55 30.11
CA GLY A 79 8.55 21.60 29.20
C GLY A 79 8.55 22.17 27.79
N SER A 80 9.43 21.66 26.93
CA SER A 80 9.37 21.84 25.48
C SER A 80 7.92 21.68 25.01
N LEU A 81 7.35 22.75 24.46
CA LEU A 81 5.96 22.80 23.96
C LEU A 81 5.72 21.88 22.76
N LEU A 82 6.74 21.14 22.31
CA LEU A 82 6.63 20.08 21.30
C LEU A 82 6.60 18.67 21.89
N SER A 83 6.76 18.53 23.21
CA SER A 83 6.73 17.24 23.92
C SER A 83 5.34 16.82 24.40
N GLY A 84 4.31 17.66 24.23
CA GLY A 84 2.94 17.40 24.67
C GLY A 84 2.04 16.63 23.69
N ILE A 85 2.53 16.37 22.46
CA ILE A 85 1.77 15.60 21.46
C ILE A 85 2.35 14.18 21.29
N PHE A 86 3.64 13.97 21.61
CA PHE A 86 4.29 12.67 21.40
C PHE A 86 5.21 12.35 22.59
N GLY A 87 4.66 11.77 23.65
CA GLY A 87 5.46 11.43 24.83
C GLY A 87 4.73 10.60 25.87
N GLY A 88 4.68 9.29 25.68
CA GLY A 88 4.78 8.32 26.77
C GLY A 88 3.62 8.24 27.77
N GLY A 89 2.42 7.94 27.29
CA GLY A 89 1.36 7.37 28.12
C GLY A 89 1.03 5.98 27.59
N ASN A 90 1.09 4.96 28.45
CA ASN A 90 0.60 3.60 28.19
C ASN A 90 -0.93 3.64 27.96
N GLY A 91 -1.31 4.07 26.75
CA GLY A 91 -2.67 4.39 26.34
C GLY A 91 -2.73 5.24 25.07
N GLY A 92 -1.68 5.22 24.23
CA GLY A 92 -1.81 5.65 22.84
C GLY A 92 -2.93 4.84 22.17
N PRO A 93 -3.69 5.42 21.22
CA PRO A 93 -4.76 4.69 20.55
C PRO A 93 -4.22 3.35 20.10
N ASN A 94 -4.80 2.31 20.67
CA ASN A 94 -4.49 0.93 20.37
C ASN A 94 -4.94 0.71 18.93
N PHE A 95 -4.07 0.99 17.95
CA PHE A 95 -4.30 0.63 16.56
C PHE A 95 -4.03 -0.87 16.41
N ASP A 96 -4.87 -1.65 17.10
CA ASP A 96 -5.19 -3.04 16.75
C ASP A 96 -5.98 -3.05 15.43
N PRO A 97 -6.15 -4.20 14.73
CA PRO A 97 -6.39 -4.32 13.28
C PRO A 97 -7.82 -3.98 12.83
N VAL A 98 -8.40 -2.93 13.38
CA VAL A 98 -9.63 -2.31 12.92
C VAL A 98 -9.29 -1.54 11.65
N ILE A 99 -9.67 -2.12 10.52
CA ILE A 99 -9.59 -1.50 9.20
C ILE A 99 -10.18 -0.07 9.30
N SER A 100 -9.31 0.95 9.28
CA SER A 100 -9.72 2.34 9.39
C SER A 100 -10.07 2.87 8.00
N VAL A 101 -11.30 2.62 7.58
CA VAL A 101 -11.87 3.23 6.37
C VAL A 101 -12.37 4.62 6.71
N VAL A 102 -11.95 5.61 5.92
CA VAL A 102 -12.21 7.02 6.17
C VAL A 102 -12.67 7.74 4.92
N ASN A 103 -13.38 8.85 5.10
CA ASN A 103 -13.65 9.82 4.06
C ASN A 103 -13.53 11.25 4.61
N VAL A 104 -13.33 12.21 3.70
CA VAL A 104 -13.37 13.63 4.07
C VAL A 104 -14.81 14.11 3.97
N GLU A 105 -15.27 14.88 4.95
CA GLU A 105 -16.62 15.43 4.93
C GLU A 105 -16.88 16.27 3.66
N GLY A 106 -17.98 15.97 2.97
CA GLY A 106 -18.34 16.59 1.69
C GLY A 106 -17.67 15.98 0.45
N GLN A 107 -16.79 14.99 0.61
CA GLN A 107 -16.17 14.26 -0.49
C GLN A 107 -16.73 12.82 -0.59
N SER A 108 -16.84 12.31 -1.82
CA SER A 108 -17.22 10.93 -2.10
C SER A 108 -16.05 9.95 -2.08
N ALA A 109 -14.81 10.45 -2.07
CA ALA A 109 -13.61 9.62 -2.07
C ALA A 109 -13.46 8.90 -0.73
N VAL A 110 -13.24 7.59 -0.80
CA VAL A 110 -13.04 6.72 0.37
C VAL A 110 -11.59 6.23 0.38
N TYR A 111 -10.99 6.25 1.56
CA TYR A 111 -9.62 5.82 1.78
C TYR A 111 -9.59 4.73 2.85
N ARG A 112 -8.66 3.81 2.73
CA ARG A 112 -8.29 2.88 3.80
C ARG A 112 -6.96 3.32 4.39
N ILE A 113 -6.88 3.47 5.70
CA ILE A 113 -5.62 3.67 6.39
C ILE A 113 -5.04 2.30 6.74
N ILE A 114 -3.86 2.00 6.21
CA ILE A 114 -3.14 0.73 6.38
C ILE A 114 -1.64 1.03 6.49
N ASP A 115 -1.00 0.49 7.52
CA ASP A 115 0.45 0.65 7.76
C ASP A 115 0.94 2.11 7.69
N GLY A 116 0.15 3.01 8.28
CA GLY A 116 0.42 4.44 8.32
C GLY A 116 0.31 5.15 6.97
N LYS A 117 -0.32 4.53 5.96
CA LYS A 117 -0.54 5.09 4.62
C LYS A 117 -2.01 5.17 4.31
N LYS A 118 -2.40 6.13 3.47
CA LYS A 118 -3.74 6.17 2.87
C LYS A 118 -3.74 5.44 1.53
N HIS A 119 -4.63 4.48 1.39
CA HIS A 119 -4.94 3.78 0.15
C HIS A 119 -6.26 4.30 -0.39
N SER A 120 -6.27 4.80 -1.62
CA SER A 120 -7.48 5.34 -2.25
C SER A 120 -8.30 4.20 -2.85
N ILE A 121 -9.59 4.10 -2.51
CA ILE A 121 -10.49 3.10 -3.07
C ILE A 121 -11.24 3.73 -4.25
N PRO A 122 -10.96 3.35 -5.51
CA PRO A 122 -11.39 4.14 -6.67
C PRO A 122 -12.89 4.15 -6.94
N THR A 123 -13.60 3.08 -6.57
CA THR A 123 -15.04 2.92 -6.85
C THR A 123 -15.77 2.21 -5.72
N THR A 124 -17.08 2.43 -5.64
CA THR A 124 -17.96 1.75 -4.69
C THR A 124 -18.00 0.23 -4.91
N GLU A 125 -17.87 -0.24 -6.15
CA GLU A 125 -17.82 -1.68 -6.44
C GLU A 125 -16.56 -2.36 -5.91
N ILE A 126 -15.43 -1.64 -5.90
CA ILE A 126 -14.18 -2.08 -5.30
C ILE A 126 -14.32 -2.04 -3.77
N PHE A 127 -14.88 -0.97 -3.24
CA PHE A 127 -15.17 -0.83 -1.81
C PHE A 127 -15.92 -2.06 -1.25
N TYR A 128 -17.05 -2.42 -1.85
CA TYR A 128 -17.81 -3.60 -1.42
C TYR A 128 -17.09 -4.92 -1.69
N SER A 129 -16.17 -4.98 -2.68
CA SER A 129 -15.39 -6.19 -2.92
C SER A 129 -14.36 -6.50 -1.84
N TYR A 130 -14.02 -5.53 -0.99
CA TYR A 130 -13.25 -5.75 0.23
C TYR A 130 -14.12 -6.20 1.41
N GLY A 131 -15.43 -6.31 1.23
CA GLY A 131 -16.38 -6.58 2.31
C GLY A 131 -16.59 -5.38 3.24
N PHE A 132 -16.29 -4.17 2.77
CA PHE A 132 -16.55 -2.96 3.52
C PHE A 132 -18.00 -2.53 3.36
N ASP A 133 -18.55 -1.99 4.43
CA ASP A 133 -19.88 -1.41 4.49
C ASP A 133 -19.77 0.10 4.77
N THR A 134 -20.78 0.88 4.37
CA THR A 134 -20.72 2.35 4.51
C THR A 134 -20.77 2.81 5.97
N ASP A 135 -21.23 1.96 6.88
CA ASP A 135 -21.31 2.22 8.31
C ASP A 135 -19.94 2.22 9.02
N ILE A 136 -18.94 1.53 8.44
CA ILE A 136 -17.57 1.54 8.97
C ILE A 136 -16.76 2.77 8.53
N VAL A 137 -17.29 3.59 7.61
CA VAL A 137 -16.60 4.76 7.08
C VAL A 137 -16.61 5.89 8.12
N GLN A 138 -15.42 6.25 8.59
CA GLN A 138 -15.25 7.34 9.54
C GLN A 138 -14.98 8.66 8.82
N LYS A 139 -15.69 9.72 9.21
CA LYS A 139 -15.44 11.06 8.71
C LYS A 139 -14.22 11.66 9.41
N ILE A 140 -13.28 12.18 8.63
CA ILE A 140 -12.12 12.93 9.11
C ILE A 140 -11.98 14.24 8.36
N SER A 141 -11.19 15.16 8.90
CA SER A 141 -10.80 16.39 8.19
C SER A 141 -9.76 16.10 7.11
N GLN A 142 -9.70 16.98 6.10
CA GLN A 142 -8.66 16.92 5.07
C GLN A 142 -7.24 16.97 5.69
N LYS A 143 -7.06 17.77 6.75
CA LYS A 143 -5.78 17.89 7.46
C LYS A 143 -5.34 16.57 8.10
N GLU A 144 -6.27 15.80 8.66
CA GLU A 144 -5.98 14.48 9.22
C GLU A 144 -5.64 13.48 8.11
N LEU A 145 -6.36 13.50 6.99
CA LEU A 145 -6.05 12.63 5.84
C LEU A 145 -4.68 12.94 5.23
N ASP A 146 -4.29 14.22 5.18
CA ASP A 146 -3.01 14.65 4.60
C ASP A 146 -1.80 14.32 5.46
N ALA A 147 -2.01 13.94 6.73
CA ALA A 147 -0.95 13.41 7.58
C ALA A 147 -0.46 12.03 7.12
N TYR A 148 -1.26 11.30 6.32
CA TYR A 148 -0.90 9.98 5.81
C TYR A 148 -0.35 10.06 4.38
N PRO A 149 0.85 9.52 4.11
CA PRO A 149 1.36 9.38 2.76
C PRO A 149 0.49 8.42 1.93
N LEU A 150 0.39 8.68 0.63
CA LEU A 150 -0.35 7.82 -0.29
C LEU A 150 0.39 6.49 -0.51
N ALA A 151 -0.33 5.37 -0.41
CA ALA A 151 0.19 4.07 -0.80
C ALA A 151 0.31 3.97 -2.33
N LYS A 152 1.49 3.58 -2.82
CA LYS A 152 1.77 3.46 -4.26
C LYS A 152 2.34 2.11 -4.68
N LEU A 153 2.65 1.23 -3.72
CA LEU A 153 3.25 -0.08 -3.99
C LEU A 153 2.26 -1.15 -3.62
N PHE A 154 1.92 -2.01 -4.58
CA PHE A 154 0.85 -2.98 -4.45
C PHE A 154 1.34 -4.39 -4.79
N ILE A 155 0.84 -5.37 -4.05
CA ILE A 155 0.79 -6.78 -4.45
C ILE A 155 -0.66 -7.20 -4.60
N VAL A 156 -0.91 -8.21 -5.42
CA VAL A 156 -2.27 -8.69 -5.69
C VAL A 156 -2.56 -9.89 -4.78
N GLU A 157 -3.70 -9.84 -4.11
CA GLU A 157 -4.19 -10.96 -3.31
C GLU A 157 -4.40 -12.19 -4.19
N GLY A 158 -3.88 -13.34 -3.76
CA GLY A 158 -3.98 -14.59 -4.51
C GLY A 158 -3.03 -14.67 -5.71
N ASP A 159 -1.98 -13.84 -5.77
CA ASP A 159 -0.87 -14.06 -6.71
C ASP A 159 -0.32 -15.48 -6.54
N THR A 160 -0.19 -16.20 -7.65
CA THR A 160 0.26 -17.59 -7.70
C THR A 160 1.68 -17.80 -7.19
N ASN A 161 2.46 -16.72 -7.10
CA ASN A 161 3.84 -16.74 -6.62
C ASN A 161 3.93 -16.23 -5.17
N GLU A 162 3.36 -16.95 -4.21
CA GLU A 162 3.34 -16.53 -2.79
C GLU A 162 4.73 -16.22 -2.22
N GLU A 163 5.77 -16.94 -2.65
CA GLU A 163 7.15 -16.71 -2.20
C GLU A 163 7.77 -15.42 -2.75
N ASN A 164 7.33 -14.98 -3.93
CA ASN A 164 7.84 -13.79 -4.60
C ASN A 164 6.74 -13.11 -5.43
N PRO A 165 5.78 -12.44 -4.76
CA PRO A 165 4.65 -11.83 -5.43
C PRO A 165 5.12 -10.66 -6.31
N ALA A 166 4.45 -10.48 -7.45
CA ALA A 166 4.75 -9.38 -8.34
C ALA A 166 4.34 -8.05 -7.69
N ILE A 167 5.30 -7.13 -7.56
CA ILE A 167 5.05 -5.79 -7.02
C ILE A 167 4.72 -4.83 -8.16
N TYR A 168 3.70 -4.01 -7.96
CA TYR A 168 3.26 -2.98 -8.89
C TYR A 168 3.38 -1.60 -8.26
N TYR A 169 3.80 -0.62 -9.05
CA TYR A 169 3.79 0.79 -8.70
C TYR A 169 2.58 1.49 -9.33
N LEU A 170 1.81 2.20 -8.52
CA LEU A 170 0.75 3.10 -8.98
C LEU A 170 1.36 4.46 -9.34
N THR A 171 1.30 4.76 -10.63
CA THR A 171 1.85 6.00 -11.20
C THR A 171 0.93 7.19 -10.92
N GLU A 172 1.46 8.41 -11.00
CA GLU A 172 0.65 9.64 -10.81
C GLU A 172 -0.49 9.75 -11.83
N GLY A 173 -0.36 9.09 -12.99
CA GLY A 173 -1.41 8.99 -14.01
C GLY A 173 -2.52 7.99 -13.69
N GLY A 174 -2.45 7.27 -12.55
CA GLY A 174 -3.43 6.27 -12.14
C GLY A 174 -3.31 4.92 -12.88
N MET A 175 -2.10 4.59 -13.37
CA MET A 175 -1.82 3.34 -14.06
C MET A 175 -0.86 2.48 -13.24
N LEU A 176 -0.99 1.15 -13.34
CA LEU A 176 -0.06 0.21 -12.74
C LEU A 176 1.13 -0.05 -13.66
N ARG A 177 2.33 0.00 -13.07
CA ARG A 177 3.59 -0.37 -13.68
C ARG A 177 4.21 -1.52 -12.88
N PRO A 178 4.54 -2.66 -13.51
CA PRO A 178 5.22 -3.74 -12.80
C PRO A 178 6.64 -3.33 -12.41
N ILE A 179 7.08 -3.74 -11.22
CA ILE A 179 8.47 -3.67 -10.78
C ILE A 179 9.10 -5.03 -11.08
N LEU A 180 10.10 -5.04 -11.98
CA LEU A 180 10.61 -6.28 -12.57
C LEU A 180 11.38 -7.17 -11.60
N ASN A 181 12.12 -6.57 -10.66
CA ASN A 181 12.94 -7.29 -9.70
C ASN A 181 13.34 -6.40 -8.51
N ASP A 182 13.93 -7.03 -7.50
CA ASP A 182 14.40 -6.37 -6.27
C ASP A 182 15.42 -5.26 -6.54
N LYS A 183 16.30 -5.42 -7.54
CA LYS A 183 17.28 -4.37 -7.89
C LYS A 183 16.56 -3.10 -8.34
N VAL A 184 15.54 -3.21 -9.21
CA VAL A 184 14.71 -2.08 -9.60
C VAL A 184 13.94 -1.54 -8.40
N PHE A 185 13.32 -2.41 -7.60
CA PHE A 185 12.57 -2.01 -6.41
C PHE A 185 13.38 -1.11 -5.47
N TYR A 186 14.58 -1.56 -5.08
CA TYR A 186 15.45 -0.83 -4.16
C TYR A 186 16.12 0.39 -4.80
N SER A 187 16.28 0.43 -6.13
CA SER A 187 16.83 1.61 -6.82
C SER A 187 15.99 2.88 -6.69
N TYR A 188 14.70 2.73 -6.36
CA TYR A 188 13.79 3.84 -6.05
C TYR A 188 13.76 4.20 -4.55
N GLY A 189 14.54 3.52 -3.71
CA GLY A 189 14.48 3.68 -2.24
C GLY A 189 13.20 3.10 -1.62
N ASN A 190 12.48 2.25 -2.36
CA ASN A 190 11.29 1.59 -1.85
C ASN A 190 11.64 0.61 -0.74
N ARG A 191 10.67 0.36 0.13
CA ARG A 191 10.81 -0.55 1.27
C ARG A 191 9.64 -1.54 1.27
N LYS A 192 9.89 -2.79 1.67
CA LYS A 192 8.88 -3.86 1.56
C LYS A 192 7.69 -3.62 2.49
N GLU A 193 7.91 -2.94 3.62
CA GLU A 193 6.87 -2.45 4.53
C GLU A 193 5.98 -1.34 3.95
N ASP A 194 6.33 -0.79 2.78
CA ASP A 194 5.51 0.18 2.07
C ASP A 194 4.54 -0.44 1.07
N VAL A 195 4.65 -1.75 0.86
CA VAL A 195 3.83 -2.53 -0.07
C VAL A 195 2.54 -2.95 0.63
N ILE A 196 1.39 -2.64 0.01
CA ILE A 196 0.08 -3.08 0.51
C ILE A 196 -0.53 -4.12 -0.42
N THR A 197 -1.43 -4.95 0.12
CA THR A 197 -2.17 -5.93 -0.68
C THR A 197 -3.48 -5.35 -1.17
N ILE A 198 -3.75 -5.49 -2.47
CA ILE A 198 -5.03 -5.15 -3.10
C ILE A 198 -5.70 -6.40 -3.68
N ASN A 199 -7.03 -6.40 -3.77
CA ASN A 199 -7.74 -7.51 -4.38
C ASN A 199 -7.69 -7.48 -5.91
N GLN A 200 -8.05 -8.60 -6.53
CA GLN A 200 -8.04 -8.74 -7.99
C GLN A 200 -8.97 -7.74 -8.70
N LYS A 201 -10.11 -7.36 -8.09
CA LYS A 201 -11.05 -6.42 -8.69
C LYS A 201 -10.42 -5.03 -8.83
N GLU A 202 -9.75 -4.55 -7.79
CA GLU A 202 -9.02 -3.30 -7.81
C GLU A 202 -7.84 -3.34 -8.79
N PHE A 203 -7.07 -4.42 -8.78
CA PHE A 203 -5.96 -4.58 -9.73
C PHE A 203 -6.40 -4.52 -11.20
N ASN A 204 -7.60 -5.05 -11.51
CA ASN A 204 -8.19 -5.00 -12.85
C ASN A 204 -8.77 -3.63 -13.22
N TYR A 205 -9.07 -2.78 -12.24
CA TYR A 205 -9.60 -1.44 -12.48
C TYR A 205 -8.54 -0.50 -13.09
N TYR A 206 -7.31 -0.58 -12.60
CA TYR A 206 -6.25 0.29 -13.06
C TYR A 206 -5.77 -0.08 -14.48
N PRO A 207 -5.61 0.87 -15.40
CA PRO A 207 -4.93 0.62 -16.68
C PRO A 207 -3.47 0.22 -16.47
N ARG A 208 -2.88 -0.48 -17.43
CA ARG A 208 -1.45 -0.83 -17.43
C ARG A 208 -0.66 0.28 -18.12
N ASN A 209 0.41 0.74 -17.47
CA ASN A 209 1.34 1.67 -18.11
C ASN A 209 2.15 0.94 -19.19
N GLN A 210 2.29 1.57 -20.35
CA GLN A 210 3.02 1.03 -21.50
C GLN A 210 4.10 1.98 -22.03
N PHE A 211 4.15 3.23 -21.54
CA PHE A 211 5.05 4.25 -22.06
C PHE A 211 5.87 4.82 -20.92
N ILE A 212 7.18 4.84 -21.12
CA ILE A 212 8.15 5.30 -20.13
C ILE A 212 9.21 6.20 -20.77
N PHE A 213 9.89 6.99 -19.95
CA PHE A 213 11.09 7.73 -20.34
C PHE A 213 12.07 7.77 -19.16
N VAL A 214 13.36 7.97 -19.44
CA VAL A 214 14.34 8.14 -18.36
C VAL A 214 14.25 9.54 -17.80
N GLU A 215 14.03 9.67 -16.51
CA GLU A 215 14.11 10.96 -15.84
C GLU A 215 15.56 11.45 -15.82
N ARG A 216 15.86 12.48 -16.62
CA ARG A 216 17.19 13.08 -16.74
C ARG A 216 17.10 14.59 -16.59
N PRO A 217 18.18 15.27 -16.20
CA PRO A 217 18.24 16.74 -16.16
C PRO A 217 18.09 17.41 -17.56
N LYS A 218 18.16 16.64 -18.65
CA LYS A 218 18.06 17.16 -20.02
C LYS A 218 16.61 17.11 -20.52
N LEU A 219 16.26 18.09 -21.36
CA LEU A 219 14.89 18.33 -21.85
C LEU A 219 14.45 17.36 -22.96
N ASP A 220 15.38 16.67 -23.60
CA ASP A 220 15.10 15.66 -24.61
C ASP A 220 14.69 14.34 -23.94
N ARG A 221 13.39 14.01 -24.06
CA ARG A 221 12.82 12.77 -23.54
C ARG A 221 12.68 11.76 -24.65
N ASP A 222 13.57 10.78 -24.65
CA ASP A 222 13.37 9.57 -25.44
C ASP A 222 12.27 8.75 -24.78
N ILE A 223 11.17 8.56 -25.53
CA ILE A 223 10.01 7.83 -25.06
C ILE A 223 10.12 6.40 -25.58
N TYR A 224 9.91 5.44 -24.69
CA TYR A 224 9.94 4.02 -24.99
C TYR A 224 8.55 3.42 -24.76
N GLN A 225 8.13 2.54 -25.67
CA GLN A 225 6.99 1.65 -25.46
C GLN A 225 7.49 0.33 -24.87
N ILE A 226 6.85 -0.12 -23.79
CA ILE A 226 7.05 -1.44 -23.21
C ILE A 226 5.94 -2.37 -23.70
N SER A 227 6.32 -3.40 -24.46
CA SER A 227 5.39 -4.38 -25.00
C SER A 227 6.02 -5.77 -24.97
N GLY A 228 5.35 -6.72 -24.30
CA GLY A 228 5.87 -8.09 -24.15
C GLY A 228 7.21 -8.17 -23.41
N GLY A 229 7.47 -7.23 -22.49
CA GLY A 229 8.74 -7.16 -21.75
C GLY A 229 9.92 -6.60 -22.54
N ILE A 230 9.70 -6.05 -23.74
CA ILE A 230 10.72 -5.42 -24.59
C ILE A 230 10.47 -3.92 -24.63
N LYS A 231 11.54 -3.11 -24.54
CA LYS A 231 11.46 -1.66 -24.77
C LYS A 231 11.70 -1.34 -26.24
N ARG A 232 10.85 -0.49 -26.82
CA ARG A 232 10.98 -0.02 -28.20
C ARG A 232 10.98 1.50 -28.22
N TYR A 233 11.99 2.10 -28.83
CA TYR A 233 12.04 3.55 -29.01
C TYR A 233 10.86 4.04 -29.86
N LEU A 234 10.18 5.09 -29.40
CA LEU A 234 9.13 5.78 -30.14
C LEU A 234 9.69 7.04 -30.81
N THR A 235 9.65 7.05 -32.14
CA THR A 235 10.02 8.26 -32.89
C THR A 235 9.10 9.44 -32.54
N PRO A 236 9.55 10.71 -32.64
CA PRO A 236 8.69 11.87 -32.40
C PRO A 236 7.40 11.88 -33.25
N VAL A 237 7.49 11.36 -34.49
CA VAL A 237 6.33 11.19 -35.37
C VAL A 237 5.36 10.16 -34.80
N ALA A 238 5.86 9.04 -34.27
CA ALA A 238 5.03 8.02 -33.64
C ALA A 238 4.31 8.53 -32.40
N VAL A 239 5.02 9.21 -31.48
CA VAL A 239 4.43 9.83 -30.28
C VAL A 239 3.29 10.78 -30.68
N LYS A 240 3.53 11.64 -31.69
CA LYS A 240 2.53 12.60 -32.18
C LYS A 240 1.31 11.90 -32.79
N ARG A 241 1.51 10.84 -33.59
CA ARG A 241 0.41 10.10 -34.24
C ARG A 241 -0.41 9.26 -33.27
N MET A 242 0.23 8.70 -32.24
CA MET A 242 -0.45 7.96 -31.17
C MET A 242 -1.27 8.88 -30.25
N GLY A 243 -1.01 10.20 -30.26
CA GLY A 243 -1.72 11.16 -29.42
C GLY A 243 -1.50 10.94 -27.93
N LEU A 244 -0.31 10.45 -27.55
CA LEU A 244 0.03 10.13 -26.16
C LEU A 244 -0.10 11.36 -25.27
N LYS A 245 -0.75 11.19 -24.13
CA LYS A 245 -0.87 12.23 -23.11
C LYS A 245 0.31 12.14 -22.16
N GLU A 246 0.72 13.27 -21.60
CA GLU A 246 1.83 13.33 -20.63
C GLU A 246 1.63 12.35 -19.46
N ARG A 247 0.40 12.27 -18.92
CA ARG A 247 0.06 11.35 -17.82
C ARG A 247 0.20 9.86 -18.17
N GLU A 248 0.26 9.53 -19.45
CA GLU A 248 0.39 8.14 -19.95
C GLU A 248 1.87 7.73 -20.06
N ILE A 249 2.79 8.70 -19.99
CA ILE A 249 4.23 8.53 -20.14
C ILE A 249 4.88 8.70 -18.77
N VAL A 250 5.48 7.63 -18.25
CA VAL A 250 5.91 7.57 -16.85
C VAL A 250 7.43 7.71 -16.75
N PRO A 251 7.95 8.59 -15.86
CA PRO A 251 9.39 8.65 -15.60
C PRO A 251 9.86 7.37 -14.93
N VAL A 252 10.99 6.86 -15.38
CA VAL A 252 11.73 5.76 -14.75
C VAL A 252 13.20 6.13 -14.57
N ASN A 253 13.88 5.45 -13.66
CA ASN A 253 15.33 5.57 -13.55
C ASN A 253 16.05 4.68 -14.59
N GLN A 254 17.37 4.86 -14.70
CA GLN A 254 18.18 4.08 -15.64
C GLN A 254 18.21 2.59 -15.28
N PHE A 255 18.23 2.26 -13.99
CA PHE A 255 18.25 0.86 -13.53
C PHE A 255 17.07 0.07 -14.08
N GLU A 256 15.86 0.63 -14.04
CA GLU A 256 14.68 -0.01 -14.60
C GLU A 256 14.72 -0.09 -16.11
N LEU A 257 15.10 0.99 -16.80
CA LEU A 257 15.13 0.96 -18.27
C LEU A 257 16.09 -0.12 -18.78
N ASP A 258 17.21 -0.33 -18.10
CA ASP A 258 18.23 -1.31 -18.48
C ASP A 258 17.78 -2.77 -18.34
N GLU A 259 16.76 -3.05 -17.52
CA GLU A 259 16.22 -4.41 -17.38
C GLU A 259 15.37 -4.85 -18.59
N TYR A 260 14.91 -3.91 -19.42
CA TYR A 260 14.17 -4.23 -20.64
C TYR A 260 15.13 -4.45 -21.81
N PRO A 261 15.05 -5.58 -22.54
CA PRO A 261 15.76 -5.75 -23.81
C PRO A 261 15.32 -4.71 -24.84
N GLU A 262 16.28 -4.23 -25.64
CA GLU A 262 16.01 -3.32 -26.76
C GLU A 262 15.32 -4.08 -27.90
N GLY A 263 14.27 -3.49 -28.47
CA GLY A 263 13.60 -3.97 -29.67
C GLY A 263 13.59 -2.93 -30.77
N GLU A 264 13.07 -3.32 -31.93
CA GLU A 264 12.97 -2.43 -33.08
C GLU A 264 12.16 -1.16 -32.76
N PRO A 265 12.62 0.03 -33.22
CA PRO A 265 11.88 1.27 -33.05
C PRO A 265 10.49 1.20 -33.66
N VAL A 266 9.54 1.88 -33.02
CA VAL A 266 8.18 2.05 -33.56
C VAL A 266 8.16 3.28 -34.44
N ILE A 267 7.98 3.01 -35.73
CA ILE A 267 7.88 4.00 -36.80
C ILE A 267 6.49 3.84 -37.42
N PHE A 268 5.77 4.96 -37.55
CA PHE A 268 4.50 5.01 -38.28
C PHE A 268 4.66 5.83 -39.55
#